data_AF-A0A1U6GPQ8-F1
#
_entry.id   AF-A0A1U6GPQ8-F1
#
_cell.length_a   1.000
_cell.length_b   1.000
_cell.length_c   1.000
_cell.angle_alpha   90.00
_cell.angle_beta   90.00
_cell.angle_gamma   90.00
#
_symmetry.space_group_name_H-M   'P 1'
#
loop_
_entity.id
_entity.type
_entity.pdbx_description
1 polymer ?
#
loop_
_entity_poly.entity_id
_entity_poly.type
_entity_poly.pdbx_seq_one_letter_code
_entity_poly.pdbx_strand_id
1 'polypeptide(L)'
;MSQRFDLRLATETLAEDAQQLGVTVETLQNISVQVTATLVKQPNAYLELEYFVTLPTESLADQLNWPTWQSEQVSFTDYLWEQTCLECFFTGKLIVNDRSINSDCLINNDNIANTHETTAYVEINASPDGRYALYQFKSYRNPATLPPKPLLQADGQTRASIDWIDTSNQQRPLVETKASSQLSTTSKSSAHKNISPKLYHYERSFRVPLNQLSNETVGIKNTAIEYMHPCVILYFGNTALYFAPKHASSPDFHNRHYWSRFDHKAALIK
;
A
#
# COMPACT_ATOMS: atom_id res chain seq x y z
N MET A 1 -10.54 -4.43 11.63
CA MET A 1 -9.22 -4.36 12.30
C MET A 1 -8.31 -3.59 11.36
N SER A 2 -7.86 -2.39 11.74
CA SER A 2 -7.17 -1.49 10.81
C SER A 2 -5.79 -1.08 11.31
N GLN A 3 -4.80 -1.05 10.41
CA GLN A 3 -3.45 -0.56 10.68
C GLN A 3 -3.08 0.50 9.66
N ARG A 4 -2.49 1.61 10.14
CA ARG A 4 -2.00 2.70 9.31
C ARG A 4 -0.50 2.60 9.13
N PHE A 5 -0.04 2.90 7.92
CA PHE A 5 1.35 2.93 7.52
C PHE A 5 1.65 4.32 6.94
N ASP A 6 2.57 5.04 7.54
CA ASP A 6 3.13 6.25 6.93
C ASP A 6 4.37 5.83 6.12
N LEU A 7 4.33 6.07 4.82
CA LEU A 7 5.37 5.66 3.89
C LEU A 7 6.37 6.80 3.73
N ARG A 8 7.64 6.43 3.62
CA ARG A 8 8.74 7.37 3.42
C ARG A 8 9.33 7.15 2.03
N LEU A 9 9.86 8.24 1.47
CA LEU A 9 10.59 8.18 0.23
C LEU A 9 11.78 7.23 0.36
N ALA A 10 11.82 6.23 -0.51
CA ALA A 10 12.79 5.16 -0.58
C ALA A 10 13.68 5.38 -1.80
N THR A 11 14.64 6.29 -1.69
CA THR A 11 15.55 6.65 -2.78
C THR A 11 16.96 6.85 -2.26
N GLU A 12 17.94 6.60 -3.12
CA GLU A 12 19.34 6.97 -2.92
C GLU A 12 19.73 8.19 -3.76
N THR A 13 18.86 8.63 -4.67
CA THR A 13 19.08 9.69 -5.68
C THR A 13 18.30 10.96 -5.37
N LEU A 14 17.98 11.22 -4.09
CA LEU A 14 17.06 12.28 -3.66
C LEU A 14 17.39 13.67 -4.22
N ALA A 15 18.68 14.02 -4.25
CA ALA A 15 19.13 15.32 -4.76
C ALA A 15 18.98 15.42 -6.29
N GLU A 16 19.30 14.34 -7.01
CA GLU A 16 19.13 14.27 -8.47
C GLU A 16 17.65 14.28 -8.86
N ASP A 17 16.82 13.51 -8.14
CA ASP A 17 15.36 13.46 -8.34
C ASP A 17 14.74 14.85 -8.13
N ALA A 18 15.14 15.56 -7.06
CA ALA A 18 14.67 16.92 -6.78
C ALA A 18 15.07 17.91 -7.90
N GLN A 19 16.32 17.83 -8.36
CA GLN A 19 16.81 18.65 -9.45
C GLN A 19 16.05 18.38 -10.76
N GLN A 20 15.82 17.10 -11.10
CA GLN A 20 15.09 16.71 -12.30
C GLN A 20 13.64 17.20 -12.30
N LEU A 21 13.01 17.22 -11.13
CA LEU A 21 11.64 17.69 -10.93
C LEU A 21 11.53 19.20 -10.74
N GLY A 22 12.64 19.92 -10.71
CA GLY A 22 12.67 21.38 -10.53
C GLY A 22 12.21 21.84 -9.14
N VAL A 23 12.39 21.01 -8.11
CA VAL A 23 11.97 21.28 -6.73
C VAL A 23 13.14 21.13 -5.75
N THR A 24 12.94 21.50 -4.49
CA THR A 24 13.95 21.29 -3.44
C THR A 24 13.88 19.87 -2.88
N VAL A 25 14.98 19.40 -2.30
CA VAL A 25 15.00 18.13 -1.52
C VAL A 25 13.94 18.14 -0.42
N GLU A 26 13.82 19.26 0.30
CA GLU A 26 12.78 19.44 1.33
C GLU A 26 11.36 19.28 0.76
N THR A 27 11.13 19.77 -0.47
CA THR A 27 9.85 19.62 -1.15
C THR A 27 9.51 18.15 -1.40
N LEU A 28 10.48 17.33 -1.82
CA LEU A 28 10.27 15.89 -1.99
C LEU A 28 10.07 15.16 -0.65
N GLN A 29 10.80 15.55 0.39
CA GLN A 29 10.66 15.00 1.74
C GLN A 29 9.29 15.31 2.36
N ASN A 30 8.65 16.40 1.93
CA ASN A 30 7.32 16.81 2.38
C ASN A 30 6.17 16.16 1.59
N ILE A 31 6.45 15.28 0.63
CA ILE A 31 5.42 14.40 0.06
C ILE A 31 4.96 13.44 1.15
N SER A 32 3.67 13.42 1.42
CA SER A 32 3.07 12.51 2.40
C SER A 32 2.33 11.40 1.68
N VAL A 33 2.72 10.16 1.94
CA VAL A 33 2.05 8.95 1.45
C VAL A 33 1.65 8.10 2.63
N GLN A 34 0.39 7.70 2.67
CA GLN A 34 -0.16 6.91 3.75
C GLN A 34 -1.05 5.81 3.22
N VAL A 35 -0.97 4.65 3.87
CA VAL A 35 -1.82 3.52 3.54
C VAL A 35 -2.51 3.03 4.79
N THR A 36 -3.82 2.87 4.73
CA THR A 36 -4.59 2.16 5.75
C THR A 36 -4.96 0.79 5.23
N ALA A 37 -4.59 -0.25 5.98
CA ALA A 37 -4.96 -1.62 5.69
C ALA A 37 -5.99 -2.10 6.71
N THR A 38 -7.18 -2.46 6.23
CA THR A 38 -8.29 -2.91 7.07
C THR A 38 -8.64 -4.36 6.76
N LEU A 39 -8.47 -5.23 7.76
CA LEU A 39 -8.94 -6.60 7.71
C LEU A 39 -10.36 -6.69 8.26
N VAL A 40 -11.29 -7.13 7.41
CA VAL A 40 -12.69 -7.40 7.77
C VAL A 40 -12.93 -8.91 7.69
N LYS A 41 -13.57 -9.48 8.70
CA LYS A 41 -13.78 -10.93 8.81
C LYS A 41 -15.22 -11.36 8.53
N GLN A 42 -16.20 -10.47 8.64
CA GLN A 42 -17.63 -10.74 8.53
C GLN A 42 -18.37 -9.53 7.93
N PRO A 43 -19.44 -9.72 7.14
CA PRO A 43 -20.00 -11.02 6.72
C PRO A 43 -19.13 -11.73 5.68
N ASN A 44 -18.41 -10.98 4.84
CA ASN A 44 -17.42 -11.51 3.90
C ASN A 44 -16.03 -11.06 4.33
N ALA A 45 -15.05 -11.96 4.25
CA ALA A 45 -13.69 -11.66 4.66
C ALA A 45 -12.91 -10.96 3.52
N TYR A 46 -12.37 -9.77 3.78
CA TYR A 46 -11.57 -9.01 2.82
C TYR A 46 -10.42 -8.25 3.50
N LEU A 47 -9.37 -8.01 2.73
CA LEU A 47 -8.36 -6.99 3.01
C LEU A 47 -8.72 -5.75 2.19
N GLU A 48 -8.99 -4.64 2.86
CA GLU A 48 -9.16 -3.33 2.23
C GLU A 48 -7.88 -2.51 2.38
N LEU A 49 -7.50 -1.82 1.31
CA LEU A 49 -6.36 -0.91 1.26
C LEU A 49 -6.82 0.45 0.78
N GLU A 50 -6.59 1.49 1.59
CA GLU A 50 -6.88 2.89 1.29
C GLU A 50 -5.54 3.64 1.19
N TYR A 51 -5.23 4.20 0.02
CA TYR A 51 -4.01 4.96 -0.24
C TYR A 51 -4.32 6.46 -0.28
N PHE A 52 -3.57 7.24 0.47
CA PHE A 52 -3.65 8.70 0.52
C PHE A 52 -2.31 9.31 0.13
N VAL A 53 -2.30 10.19 -0.87
CA VAL A 53 -1.13 10.93 -1.32
C VAL A 53 -1.41 12.42 -1.18
N THR A 54 -0.49 13.14 -0.54
CA THR A 54 -0.56 14.59 -0.41
C THR A 54 0.73 15.21 -0.93
N LEU A 55 0.61 16.10 -1.91
CA LEU A 55 1.73 16.84 -2.48
C LEU A 55 1.78 18.28 -1.91
N PRO A 56 2.97 18.78 -1.58
CA PRO A 56 3.14 20.08 -0.94
C PRO A 56 3.09 21.28 -1.92
N THR A 57 3.18 21.05 -3.22
CA THR A 57 3.27 22.12 -4.23
C THR A 57 2.46 21.81 -5.49
N GLU A 58 2.03 22.87 -6.17
CA GLU A 58 1.36 22.79 -7.48
C GLU A 58 2.24 22.17 -8.54
N SER A 59 3.53 22.54 -8.58
CA SER A 59 4.49 22.03 -9.56
C SER A 59 4.64 20.50 -9.50
N LEU A 60 4.57 19.90 -8.31
CA LEU A 60 4.54 18.43 -8.19
C LEU A 60 3.19 17.86 -8.63
N ALA A 61 2.08 18.53 -8.29
CA ALA A 61 0.74 18.09 -8.67
C ALA A 61 0.51 18.09 -10.18
N ASP A 62 1.04 19.09 -10.88
CA ASP A 62 0.97 19.20 -12.34
C ASP A 62 1.84 18.15 -13.05
N GLN A 63 2.91 17.68 -12.40
CA GLN A 63 3.80 16.65 -12.93
C GLN A 63 3.34 15.23 -12.60
N LEU A 64 2.56 15.03 -11.52
CA LEU A 64 2.13 13.71 -11.08
C LEU A 64 1.22 13.07 -12.12
N ASN A 65 1.65 11.90 -12.62
CA ASN A 65 0.80 11.03 -13.40
C ASN A 65 -0.14 10.26 -12.48
N TRP A 66 -1.32 10.82 -12.21
CA TRP A 66 -2.40 10.15 -11.49
C TRP A 66 -3.57 9.93 -12.45
N PRO A 67 -3.67 8.76 -13.11
CA PRO A 67 -4.65 8.58 -14.15
C PRO A 67 -6.07 8.58 -13.59
N THR A 68 -7.00 9.16 -14.36
CA THR A 68 -8.41 9.19 -14.01
C THR A 68 -8.96 7.76 -13.95
N TRP A 69 -9.75 7.48 -12.92
CA TRP A 69 -10.42 6.19 -12.78
C TRP A 69 -11.42 5.96 -13.93
N GLN A 70 -11.43 4.74 -14.47
CA GLN A 70 -12.34 4.33 -15.55
C GLN A 70 -12.86 2.91 -15.30
N SER A 71 -14.17 2.76 -15.14
CA SER A 71 -14.82 1.46 -14.95
C SER A 71 -14.47 0.47 -16.05
N GLU A 72 -14.34 0.96 -17.28
CA GLU A 72 -14.11 0.15 -18.47
C GLU A 72 -12.69 -0.41 -18.53
N GLN A 73 -11.75 0.16 -17.76
CA GLN A 73 -10.36 -0.29 -17.70
C GLN A 73 -10.10 -1.33 -16.61
N VAL A 74 -11.07 -1.60 -15.72
CA VAL A 74 -10.92 -2.53 -14.60
C VAL A 74 -10.64 -3.94 -15.13
N SER A 75 -9.37 -4.33 -15.11
CA SER A 75 -8.88 -5.56 -15.72
C SER A 75 -7.51 -5.95 -15.18
N PHE A 76 -7.18 -7.23 -15.29
CA PHE A 76 -5.85 -7.72 -14.98
C PHE A 76 -4.85 -7.23 -16.04
N THR A 77 -3.78 -6.54 -15.63
CA THR A 77 -2.74 -5.99 -16.53
C THR A 77 -1.36 -6.16 -15.89
N ASP A 78 -0.41 -6.75 -16.61
CA ASP A 78 0.97 -6.90 -16.15
C ASP A 78 1.77 -5.58 -16.24
N TYR A 79 2.98 -5.54 -15.64
CA TYR A 79 3.94 -4.42 -15.74
C TYR A 79 3.45 -3.07 -15.18
N LEU A 80 2.48 -3.07 -14.26
CA LEU A 80 1.96 -1.82 -13.68
C LEU A 80 3.00 -1.02 -12.88
N TRP A 81 4.10 -1.63 -12.45
CA TRP A 81 5.21 -0.95 -11.76
C TRP A 81 6.00 0.02 -12.67
N GLU A 82 5.77 0.00 -13.98
CA GLU A 82 6.37 0.93 -14.96
C GLU A 82 5.65 2.28 -15.03
N GLN A 83 4.65 2.49 -14.18
CA GLN A 83 3.84 3.71 -14.07
C GLN A 83 3.45 3.92 -12.60
N THR A 84 2.65 4.95 -12.30
CA THR A 84 2.13 5.16 -10.93
C THR A 84 1.38 3.91 -10.47
N CYS A 85 1.86 3.31 -9.39
CA CYS A 85 1.41 2.01 -8.91
C CYS A 85 1.25 2.02 -7.38
N LEU A 86 0.11 1.52 -6.93
CA LEU A 86 -0.24 1.30 -5.54
C LEU A 86 0.01 -0.18 -5.25
N GLU A 87 1.03 -0.47 -4.45
CA GLU A 87 1.51 -1.83 -4.25
C GLU A 87 1.29 -2.31 -2.81
N CYS A 88 1.03 -3.60 -2.64
CA CYS A 88 1.02 -4.20 -1.32
C CYS A 88 1.54 -5.63 -1.36
N PHE A 89 2.58 -5.87 -0.57
CA PHE A 89 3.14 -7.20 -0.36
C PHE A 89 2.69 -7.74 0.98
N PHE A 90 2.29 -9.00 1.04
CA PHE A 90 1.91 -9.61 2.31
C PHE A 90 2.10 -11.12 2.32
N THR A 91 2.22 -11.63 3.55
CA THR A 91 2.27 -13.06 3.85
C THR A 91 1.53 -13.31 5.16
N GLY A 92 1.15 -14.55 5.40
CA GLY A 92 0.62 -14.95 6.69
C GLY A 92 1.04 -16.35 7.11
N LYS A 93 0.38 -16.85 8.15
CA LYS A 93 0.59 -18.20 8.70
C LYS A 93 -0.62 -19.09 8.42
N LEU A 94 -0.35 -20.35 8.11
CA LEU A 94 -1.36 -21.41 8.15
C LEU A 94 -1.94 -21.47 9.57
N ILE A 95 -3.25 -21.29 9.70
CA ILE A 95 -3.95 -21.64 10.95
C ILE A 95 -4.23 -23.14 10.89
N VAL A 96 -3.35 -23.95 11.47
CA VAL A 96 -3.57 -25.40 11.61
C VAL A 96 -4.57 -25.61 12.75
N ASN A 97 -5.80 -26.00 12.42
CA ASN A 97 -6.84 -26.33 13.40
C ASN A 97 -6.84 -27.81 13.84
N ASP A 98 -5.81 -28.58 13.48
CA ASP A 98 -5.79 -30.02 13.72
C ASP A 98 -4.98 -30.39 14.97
N ARG A 99 -5.66 -30.98 15.98
CA ARG A 99 -5.06 -31.49 17.22
C ARG A 99 -4.32 -32.83 17.02
N SER A 100 -4.06 -33.27 15.79
CA SER A 100 -3.57 -34.63 15.53
C SER A 100 -2.20 -34.74 14.85
N ILE A 101 -1.52 -33.64 14.54
CA ILE A 101 -0.16 -33.71 13.98
C ILE A 101 0.86 -33.47 15.09
N ASN A 102 1.59 -34.52 15.46
CA ASN A 102 2.75 -34.45 16.34
C ASN A 102 3.67 -33.31 15.90
N SER A 103 3.90 -32.39 16.83
CA SER A 103 4.66 -31.15 16.69
C SER A 103 6.17 -31.40 16.60
N ASP A 104 6.61 -32.35 15.78
CA ASP A 104 8.03 -32.66 15.56
C ASP A 104 8.54 -32.14 14.21
N CYS A 105 7.68 -31.55 13.36
CA CYS A 105 8.08 -30.85 12.15
C CYS A 105 7.80 -29.33 12.19
N LEU A 106 7.31 -28.82 13.32
CA LEU A 106 7.18 -27.38 13.57
C LEU A 106 8.48 -26.86 14.19
N ILE A 107 9.35 -26.42 13.28
CA ILE A 107 10.56 -25.62 13.45
C ILE A 107 10.73 -25.06 14.88
N ASN A 108 11.75 -25.60 15.56
CA ASN A 108 12.27 -25.13 16.83
C ASN A 108 12.59 -23.63 16.80
N ASN A 109 12.26 -22.99 17.92
CA ASN A 109 12.09 -21.56 18.11
C ASN A 109 13.39 -20.77 18.36
N ASP A 110 14.58 -21.23 17.95
CA ASP A 110 15.85 -20.59 18.36
C ASP A 110 16.86 -20.31 17.22
N ASN A 111 16.47 -20.40 15.94
CA ASN A 111 17.33 -20.00 14.80
C ASN A 111 16.60 -19.02 13.84
N ILE A 112 16.01 -17.96 14.40
CA ILE A 112 15.25 -16.90 13.69
C ILE A 112 16.21 -15.90 13.03
N ALA A 113 17.09 -16.37 12.14
CA ALA A 113 17.98 -15.49 11.37
C ALA A 113 17.99 -15.76 9.87
N ASN A 114 17.36 -16.84 9.37
CA ASN A 114 17.48 -17.23 7.95
C ASN A 114 16.18 -17.73 7.27
N THR A 115 15.00 -17.56 7.88
CA THR A 115 13.72 -18.04 7.32
C THR A 115 12.94 -16.97 6.52
N HIS A 116 13.45 -15.74 6.43
CA HIS A 116 12.77 -14.64 5.73
C HIS A 116 12.78 -14.79 4.19
N GLU A 117 13.73 -15.55 3.62
CA GLU A 117 13.81 -15.73 2.17
C GLU A 117 12.93 -16.87 1.65
N THR A 118 12.57 -17.86 2.48
CA THR A 118 11.98 -19.13 2.03
C THR A 118 10.46 -19.21 2.09
N THR A 119 9.76 -18.15 2.51
CA THR A 119 8.29 -18.16 2.62
C THR A 119 7.63 -17.52 1.41
N ALA A 120 6.54 -18.14 0.98
CA ALA A 120 5.69 -17.64 -0.07
C ALA A 120 5.02 -16.31 0.34
N TYR A 121 4.73 -15.46 -0.64
CA TYR A 121 4.02 -14.20 -0.43
C TYR A 121 3.21 -13.81 -1.66
N VAL A 122 2.30 -12.86 -1.46
CA VAL A 122 1.49 -12.24 -2.50
C VAL A 122 1.91 -10.79 -2.68
N GLU A 123 1.87 -10.34 -3.92
CA GLU A 123 2.04 -8.95 -4.34
C GLU A 123 0.75 -8.52 -5.03
N ILE A 124 0.23 -7.35 -4.66
CA ILE A 124 -0.88 -6.68 -5.34
C ILE A 124 -0.32 -5.40 -5.95
N ASN A 125 -0.54 -5.20 -7.24
CA ASN A 125 -0.19 -3.97 -7.94
C ASN A 125 -1.47 -3.38 -8.52
N ALA A 126 -1.74 -2.10 -8.25
CA ALA A 126 -2.94 -1.42 -8.70
C ALA A 126 -2.62 -0.04 -9.27
N SER A 127 -3.11 0.22 -10.48
CA SER A 127 -3.03 1.54 -11.12
C SER A 127 -4.25 2.37 -10.74
N PRO A 128 -4.13 3.70 -10.49
CA PRO A 128 -5.27 4.54 -10.12
C PRO A 128 -6.44 4.58 -11.12
N ASP A 129 -6.23 4.11 -12.36
CA ASP A 129 -7.24 4.04 -13.42
C ASP A 129 -8.19 2.84 -13.33
N GLY A 130 -7.86 1.82 -12.53
CA GLY A 130 -8.67 0.60 -12.40
C GLY A 130 -7.93 -0.69 -12.76
N ARG A 131 -6.80 -0.63 -13.48
CA ARG A 131 -6.01 -1.81 -13.81
C ARG A 131 -5.32 -2.38 -12.58
N TYR A 132 -5.18 -3.70 -12.52
CA TYR A 132 -4.53 -4.38 -11.38
C TYR A 132 -3.78 -5.65 -11.80
N ALA A 133 -2.92 -6.15 -10.93
CA ALA A 133 -2.38 -7.50 -10.99
C ALA A 133 -2.15 -8.04 -9.58
N LEU A 134 -2.38 -9.33 -9.40
CA LEU A 134 -2.00 -10.04 -8.18
C LEU A 134 -1.07 -11.17 -8.56
N TYR A 135 0.07 -11.24 -7.91
CA TYR A 135 1.10 -12.23 -8.18
C TYR A 135 1.37 -13.09 -6.95
N GLN A 136 1.85 -14.30 -7.20
CA GLN A 136 2.30 -15.22 -6.16
C GLN A 136 3.78 -15.54 -6.31
N PHE A 137 4.48 -15.53 -5.19
CA PHE A 137 5.88 -15.90 -5.08
C PHE A 137 6.02 -17.02 -4.06
N LYS A 138 6.88 -18.00 -4.35
CA LYS A 138 7.24 -19.10 -3.45
C LYS A 138 8.29 -18.69 -2.42
N SER A 139 9.11 -17.72 -2.78
CA SER A 139 10.21 -17.16 -1.99
C SER A 139 10.62 -15.83 -2.62
N TYR A 140 11.62 -15.14 -2.06
CA TYR A 140 12.15 -13.88 -2.59
C TYR A 140 12.32 -13.92 -4.12
N ARG A 141 11.52 -13.11 -4.84
CA ARG A 141 11.49 -12.98 -6.32
C ARG A 141 11.46 -14.31 -7.08
N ASN A 142 10.87 -15.36 -6.50
CA ASN A 142 10.81 -16.69 -7.08
C ASN A 142 9.35 -17.14 -7.30
N PRO A 143 8.94 -17.55 -8.52
CA PRO A 143 9.76 -17.63 -9.74
C PRO A 143 10.23 -16.26 -10.23
N ALA A 144 11.45 -16.19 -10.76
CA ALA A 144 12.05 -14.96 -11.30
C ALA A 144 11.59 -14.66 -12.74
N THR A 145 10.49 -15.25 -13.18
CA THR A 145 9.93 -15.07 -14.53
C THR A 145 9.18 -13.74 -14.61
N LEU A 146 9.30 -13.04 -15.74
CA LEU A 146 8.51 -11.84 -16.04
C LEU A 146 7.53 -12.11 -17.20
N PRO A 147 6.24 -11.72 -17.08
CA PRO A 147 5.63 -11.18 -15.85
C PRO A 147 5.60 -12.24 -14.74
N PRO A 148 5.55 -11.83 -13.45
CA PRO A 148 5.46 -12.77 -12.35
C PRO A 148 4.22 -13.66 -12.48
N LYS A 149 4.26 -14.83 -11.82
CA LYS A 149 3.15 -15.78 -11.90
C LYS A 149 1.88 -15.16 -11.28
N PRO A 150 0.77 -15.04 -12.03
CA PRO A 150 -0.49 -14.54 -11.47
C PRO A 150 -0.97 -15.41 -10.32
N LEU A 151 -1.57 -14.79 -9.31
CA LEU A 151 -2.31 -15.48 -8.28
C LEU A 151 -3.61 -16.02 -8.88
N LEU A 152 -3.81 -17.34 -8.75
CA LEU A 152 -5.01 -18.02 -9.22
C LEU A 152 -5.92 -18.35 -8.04
N GLN A 153 -7.22 -18.28 -8.28
CA GLN A 153 -8.27 -18.73 -7.37
C GLN A 153 -8.23 -20.27 -7.21
N ALA A 154 -9.10 -20.80 -6.34
CA ALA A 154 -9.12 -22.21 -5.99
C ALA A 154 -9.36 -23.17 -7.19
N ASP A 155 -9.95 -22.68 -8.28
CA ASP A 155 -10.14 -23.45 -9.52
C ASP A 155 -8.84 -23.66 -10.32
N GLY A 156 -7.76 -22.97 -9.95
CA GLY A 156 -6.47 -23.04 -10.63
C GLY A 156 -6.46 -22.46 -12.05
N GLN A 157 -7.51 -21.73 -12.45
CA GLN A 157 -7.66 -21.16 -13.79
C GLN A 157 -7.99 -19.67 -13.74
N THR A 158 -8.88 -19.25 -12.85
CA THR A 158 -9.32 -17.86 -12.75
C THR A 158 -8.29 -17.05 -11.98
N ARG A 159 -7.91 -15.89 -12.51
CA ARG A 159 -7.01 -14.95 -11.81
C ARG A 159 -7.74 -14.32 -10.62
N ALA A 160 -7.00 -14.08 -9.54
CA ALA A 160 -7.52 -13.29 -8.43
C ALA A 160 -7.78 -11.85 -8.87
N SER A 161 -8.78 -11.21 -8.27
CA SER A 161 -9.23 -9.85 -8.56
C SER A 161 -9.28 -8.98 -7.32
N ILE A 162 -9.27 -7.66 -7.55
CA ILE A 162 -9.62 -6.65 -6.54
C ILE A 162 -10.97 -6.03 -6.89
N ASP A 163 -11.71 -5.58 -5.88
CA ASP A 163 -12.88 -4.72 -6.07
C ASP A 163 -12.49 -3.28 -5.75
N TRP A 164 -12.66 -2.37 -6.70
CA TRP A 164 -12.45 -0.94 -6.48
C TRP A 164 -13.57 -0.34 -5.63
N ILE A 165 -13.20 0.58 -4.74
CA ILE A 165 -14.14 1.34 -3.91
C ILE A 165 -14.26 2.73 -4.50
N ASP A 166 -15.46 3.06 -4.98
CA ASP A 166 -15.77 4.41 -5.43
C ASP A 166 -15.94 5.34 -4.22
N THR A 167 -14.94 6.18 -3.99
CA THR A 167 -14.97 7.19 -2.92
C THR A 167 -15.79 8.42 -3.30
N SER A 168 -16.19 8.60 -4.57
CA SER A 168 -17.01 9.74 -4.99
C SER A 168 -18.42 9.73 -4.38
N ASN A 169 -18.90 8.55 -3.95
CA ASN A 169 -20.19 8.35 -3.31
C ASN A 169 -20.15 8.29 -1.77
N GLN A 170 -18.95 8.40 -1.15
CA GLN A 170 -18.79 8.41 0.30
C GLN A 170 -18.53 9.85 0.78
N GLN A 171 -19.60 10.63 0.99
CA GLN A 171 -19.50 11.90 1.72
C GLN A 171 -19.06 11.61 3.17
N ARG A 172 -17.75 11.54 3.44
CA ARG A 172 -17.26 11.69 4.82
C ARG A 172 -17.43 13.16 5.19
N PRO A 173 -18.14 13.50 6.28
CA PRO A 173 -18.17 14.87 6.77
C PRO A 173 -16.74 15.21 7.21
N LEU A 174 -16.09 16.14 6.51
CA LEU A 174 -14.92 16.80 7.05
C LEU A 174 -15.40 17.52 8.31
N VAL A 175 -15.09 16.97 9.49
CA VAL A 175 -15.20 17.72 10.73
C VAL A 175 -14.12 18.79 10.67
N GLU A 176 -14.47 19.93 10.09
CA GLU A 176 -13.78 21.18 10.36
C GLU A 176 -13.82 21.36 11.87
N THR A 177 -12.69 21.15 12.52
CA THR A 177 -12.53 21.50 13.93
C THR A 177 -12.50 23.02 13.98
N LYS A 178 -13.68 23.65 13.99
CA LYS A 178 -13.82 25.07 14.27
C LYS A 178 -13.46 25.27 15.74
N ALA A 179 -12.20 25.59 15.99
CA ALA A 179 -11.82 26.26 17.22
C ALA A 179 -12.58 27.59 17.27
N SER A 180 -13.62 27.61 18.10
CA SER A 180 -14.38 28.80 18.41
C SER A 180 -13.50 29.75 19.23
N SER A 181 -13.19 30.90 18.66
CA SER A 181 -12.89 32.10 19.44
C SER A 181 -13.56 33.29 18.76
N GLN A 182 -14.83 33.49 19.09
CA GLN A 182 -15.45 34.80 18.98
C GLN A 182 -14.83 35.70 20.04
N LEU A 183 -14.13 36.76 19.61
CA LEU A 183 -14.23 38.05 20.28
C LEU A 183 -13.98 39.16 19.25
N SER A 184 -15.05 39.91 18.99
CA SER A 184 -15.07 41.09 18.15
C SER A 184 -14.45 42.28 18.90
N THR A 185 -13.40 42.87 18.35
CA THR A 185 -13.13 44.31 18.47
C THR A 185 -12.48 44.83 17.18
N THR A 186 -13.07 45.90 16.67
CA THR A 186 -12.61 46.70 15.55
C THR A 186 -11.20 47.24 15.78
N SER A 187 -10.27 46.93 14.87
CA SER A 187 -9.03 47.69 14.69
C SER A 187 -8.50 47.48 13.27
N LYS A 188 -8.44 48.57 12.50
CA LYS A 188 -7.71 48.63 11.22
C LYS A 188 -6.23 48.43 11.52
N SER A 189 -5.70 47.26 11.17
CA SER A 189 -4.25 47.07 11.02
C SER A 189 -3.97 46.07 9.91
N SER A 190 -2.89 46.35 9.19
CA SER A 190 -2.32 45.59 8.09
C SER A 190 -2.07 44.14 8.51
N ALA A 191 -2.91 43.22 8.06
CA ALA A 191 -2.76 41.80 8.37
C ALA A 191 -2.21 41.06 7.15
N HIS A 192 -0.95 40.64 7.25
CA HIS A 192 -0.39 39.59 6.42
C HIS A 192 -1.38 38.42 6.40
N LYS A 193 -1.96 38.12 5.23
CA LYS A 193 -2.68 36.86 5.04
C LYS A 193 -1.65 35.76 5.28
N ASN A 194 -1.75 35.06 6.41
CA ASN A 194 -1.14 33.76 6.58
C ASN A 194 -1.84 32.83 5.59
N ILE A 195 -1.33 32.80 4.35
CA ILE A 195 -1.77 31.87 3.33
C ILE A 195 -1.20 30.52 3.77
N SER A 196 -2.03 29.68 4.37
CA SER A 196 -1.67 28.28 4.58
C SER A 196 -1.29 27.69 3.21
N PRO A 197 -0.18 26.95 3.11
CA PRO A 197 0.23 26.35 1.84
C PRO A 197 -0.90 25.46 1.32
N LYS A 198 -1.26 25.65 0.04
CA LYS A 198 -2.25 24.83 -0.65
C LYS A 198 -1.66 23.43 -0.85
N LEU A 199 -2.36 22.42 -0.35
CA LEU A 199 -1.99 21.01 -0.51
C LEU A 199 -2.85 20.35 -1.60
N TYR A 200 -2.29 19.34 -2.25
CA TYR A 200 -2.94 18.60 -3.34
C TYR A 200 -3.11 17.15 -2.92
N HIS A 201 -4.35 16.65 -2.91
CA HIS A 201 -4.70 15.36 -2.32
C HIS A 201 -5.21 14.38 -3.38
N TYR A 202 -4.76 13.13 -3.28
CA TYR A 202 -5.16 12.03 -4.14
C TYR A 202 -5.46 10.81 -3.28
N GLU A 203 -6.51 10.07 -3.65
CA GLU A 203 -6.95 8.89 -2.91
C GLU A 203 -7.41 7.79 -3.86
N ARG A 204 -7.08 6.54 -3.50
CA ARG A 204 -7.66 5.34 -4.11
C ARG A 204 -7.79 4.23 -3.08
N SER A 205 -8.86 3.47 -3.21
CA SER A 205 -9.18 2.39 -2.30
C SER A 205 -9.69 1.19 -3.05
N PHE A 206 -9.26 0.01 -2.61
CA PHE A 206 -9.71 -1.26 -3.17
C PHE A 206 -9.69 -2.35 -2.10
N ARG A 207 -10.41 -3.44 -2.36
CA ARG A 207 -10.45 -4.61 -1.48
C ARG A 207 -10.11 -5.89 -2.21
N VAL A 208 -9.51 -6.83 -1.49
CA VAL A 208 -9.17 -8.17 -1.95
C VAL A 208 -9.95 -9.18 -1.11
N PRO A 209 -10.89 -9.93 -1.71
CA PRO A 209 -11.59 -11.00 -1.01
C PRO A 209 -10.60 -12.10 -0.57
N LEU A 210 -10.58 -12.42 0.73
CA LEU A 210 -9.57 -13.35 1.28
C LEU A 210 -9.80 -14.81 0.88
N ASN A 211 -11.01 -15.15 0.43
CA ASN A 211 -11.32 -16.47 -0.12
C ASN A 211 -10.60 -16.73 -1.46
N GLN A 212 -10.18 -15.70 -2.17
CA GLN A 212 -9.35 -15.85 -3.38
C GLN A 212 -7.90 -16.15 -3.05
N LEU A 213 -7.46 -15.82 -1.84
CA LEU A 213 -6.10 -16.01 -1.38
C LEU A 213 -5.86 -17.44 -0.86
N SER A 214 -6.91 -18.25 -0.69
CA SER A 214 -6.79 -19.63 -0.25
C SER A 214 -6.26 -20.55 -1.35
N ASN A 215 -4.95 -20.50 -1.55
CA ASN A 215 -4.24 -21.39 -2.45
C ASN A 215 -3.27 -22.29 -1.64
N GLU A 216 -3.42 -23.60 -1.79
CA GLU A 216 -2.55 -24.62 -1.17
C GLU A 216 -1.07 -24.40 -1.48
N THR A 217 -0.77 -23.84 -2.66
CA THR A 217 0.61 -23.62 -3.11
C THR A 217 1.31 -22.44 -2.46
N VAL A 218 0.57 -21.51 -1.84
CA VAL A 218 1.12 -20.32 -1.16
C VAL A 218 1.02 -20.46 0.37
N GLY A 219 0.43 -21.56 0.87
CA GLY A 219 0.25 -21.77 2.32
C GLY A 219 -0.70 -20.77 2.96
N ILE A 220 -1.52 -20.07 2.18
CA ILE A 220 -2.47 -19.06 2.69
C ILE A 220 -3.84 -19.75 2.91
N LYS A 221 -3.93 -20.80 3.73
CA LYS A 221 -5.24 -21.35 4.16
C LYS A 221 -5.68 -20.73 5.49
N ASN A 222 -6.90 -20.18 5.53
CA ASN A 222 -7.52 -19.59 6.72
C ASN A 222 -6.63 -18.53 7.41
N THR A 223 -5.93 -17.73 6.62
CA THR A 223 -4.71 -17.05 7.07
C THR A 223 -5.01 -15.77 7.84
N ALA A 224 -4.39 -15.65 9.01
CA ALA A 224 -4.10 -14.35 9.59
C ALA A 224 -2.93 -13.73 8.82
N ILE A 225 -3.16 -12.61 8.13
CA ILE A 225 -2.07 -11.81 7.53
C ILE A 225 -1.12 -11.42 8.66
N GLU A 226 0.14 -11.83 8.58
CA GLU A 226 1.12 -11.64 9.65
C GLU A 226 2.09 -10.49 9.34
N TYR A 227 2.51 -10.37 8.08
CA TYR A 227 3.40 -9.30 7.64
C TYR A 227 2.82 -8.64 6.41
N MET A 228 3.01 -7.33 6.34
CA MET A 228 2.55 -6.49 5.25
C MET A 228 3.56 -5.38 4.95
N HIS A 229 3.65 -5.03 3.68
CA HIS A 229 4.48 -3.96 3.17
C HIS A 229 3.71 -3.22 2.07
N PRO A 230 2.86 -2.24 2.44
CA PRO A 230 2.27 -1.37 1.44
C PRO A 230 3.34 -0.43 0.89
N CYS A 231 3.44 -0.33 -0.43
CA CYS A 231 4.41 0.49 -1.13
C CYS A 231 3.70 1.32 -2.19
N VAL A 232 4.34 2.38 -2.68
CA VAL A 232 3.82 3.20 -3.77
C VAL A 232 4.96 3.59 -4.68
N ILE A 233 4.72 3.51 -5.99
CA ILE A 233 5.54 4.14 -7.01
C ILE A 233 4.73 5.31 -7.57
N LEU A 234 5.25 6.54 -7.45
CA LEU A 234 4.63 7.73 -8.02
C LEU A 234 5.49 8.22 -9.18
N TYR A 235 4.90 8.31 -10.38
CA TYR A 235 5.58 8.88 -11.54
C TYR A 235 5.26 10.37 -11.68
N PHE A 236 6.31 11.19 -11.71
CA PHE A 236 6.26 12.63 -11.97
C PHE A 236 6.95 12.89 -13.30
N GLY A 237 6.18 13.06 -14.38
CA GLY A 237 6.71 12.99 -15.74
C GLY A 237 7.46 11.67 -15.98
N ASN A 238 8.78 11.74 -16.14
CA ASN A 238 9.67 10.58 -16.35
C ASN A 238 10.43 10.14 -15.09
N THR A 239 10.21 10.80 -13.95
CA THR A 239 10.88 10.48 -12.68
C THR A 239 9.97 9.60 -11.83
N ALA A 240 10.44 8.41 -11.46
CA ALA A 240 9.74 7.53 -10.52
C ALA A 240 10.24 7.79 -9.09
N LEU A 241 9.32 8.07 -8.17
CA LEU A 241 9.59 8.16 -6.74
C LEU A 241 8.97 6.95 -6.03
N TYR A 242 9.78 6.27 -5.22
CA TYR A 242 9.41 5.04 -4.52
C TYR A 242 9.12 5.35 -3.06
N PHE A 243 8.07 4.75 -2.49
CA PHE A 243 7.66 4.99 -1.11
C PHE A 243 7.36 3.68 -0.40
N ALA A 244 7.91 3.51 0.81
CA ALA A 244 7.66 2.34 1.67
C ALA A 244 7.79 2.71 3.16
N PRO A 245 7.22 1.93 4.10
CA PRO A 245 7.38 2.18 5.53
C PRO A 245 8.85 2.11 5.98
N LYS A 246 9.61 1.20 5.34
CA LYS A 246 11.05 0.95 5.50
C LYS A 246 11.57 0.38 4.18
N HIS A 247 12.85 0.53 3.87
CA HIS A 247 13.42 -0.03 2.65
C HIS A 247 14.89 -0.42 2.82
N ALA A 248 15.36 -1.29 1.92
CA ALA A 248 16.78 -1.59 1.73
C ALA A 248 17.49 -0.44 1.00
N SER A 249 18.82 -0.46 1.05
CA SER A 249 19.70 0.41 0.27
C SER A 249 20.58 -0.47 -0.63
N SER A 250 20.29 -0.63 -1.93
CA SER A 250 19.27 0.04 -2.75
C SER A 250 17.81 -0.38 -2.46
N PRO A 251 16.79 0.43 -2.81
CA PRO A 251 15.37 0.10 -2.58
C PRO A 251 14.96 -1.24 -3.18
N ASP A 252 14.35 -2.10 -2.36
CA ASP A 252 13.82 -3.41 -2.76
C ASP A 252 12.58 -3.76 -1.92
N PHE A 253 11.39 -3.56 -2.49
CA PHE A 253 10.12 -3.81 -1.79
C PHE A 253 9.89 -5.29 -1.49
N HIS A 254 10.54 -6.20 -2.23
CA HIS A 254 10.43 -7.65 -2.00
C HIS A 254 11.23 -8.12 -0.78
N ASN A 255 12.12 -7.28 -0.22
CA ASN A 255 12.94 -7.65 0.91
C ASN A 255 12.11 -7.68 2.21
N ARG A 256 11.70 -8.89 2.59
CA ARG A 256 10.85 -9.17 3.75
C ARG A 256 11.44 -8.73 5.08
N HIS A 257 12.75 -8.46 5.18
CA HIS A 257 13.35 -7.92 6.39
C HIS A 257 12.76 -6.55 6.78
N TYR A 258 12.27 -5.79 5.78
CA TYR A 258 11.72 -4.46 5.97
C TYR A 258 10.19 -4.44 6.14
N TRP A 259 9.54 -5.60 6.05
CA TRP A 259 8.10 -5.71 6.17
C TRP A 259 7.65 -5.53 7.61
N SER A 260 6.53 -4.84 7.78
CA SER A 260 5.95 -4.59 9.10
C SER A 260 5.07 -5.76 9.51
N ARG A 261 5.10 -6.12 10.79
CA ARG A 261 4.12 -7.06 11.34
C ARG A 261 2.74 -6.39 11.31
N PHE A 262 1.74 -7.13 10.85
CA PHE A 262 0.35 -6.72 10.92
C PHE A 262 -0.13 -6.96 12.36
N ASP A 263 -0.23 -5.89 13.13
CA ASP A 263 -0.52 -5.96 14.55
C ASP A 263 -2.01 -6.15 14.79
N HIS A 264 -2.40 -7.41 14.96
CA HIS A 264 -3.78 -7.79 15.27
C HIS A 264 -4.32 -7.20 16.58
N LYS A 265 -3.45 -6.78 17.52
CA LYS A 265 -3.88 -6.18 18.78
C LYS A 265 -4.04 -4.67 18.65
N ALA A 266 -3.06 -3.98 18.06
CA ALA A 266 -3.15 -2.53 17.81
C ALA A 266 -4.33 -2.19 16.91
N ALA A 267 -4.62 -3.05 15.93
CA ALA A 267 -5.67 -2.82 14.95
C ALA A 267 -7.11 -3.07 15.49
N LEU A 268 -7.25 -3.45 16.77
CA LEU A 268 -8.51 -3.49 17.52
C LEU A 268 -8.72 -2.27 18.43
N ILE A 269 -7.68 -1.47 18.65
CA ILE A 269 -7.76 -0.25 19.45
C ILE A 269 -8.16 0.88 18.49
N LYS A 270 -9.46 1.15 18.41
CA LYS A 270 -10.00 2.42 17.87
C LYS A 270 -10.10 3.42 19.00
#